data_AF-U5QR49-F1
#
_entry.id   AF-U5QR49-F1
#
_cell.length_a   1.000
_cell.length_b   1.000
_cell.length_c   1.000
_cell.angle_alpha   90.00
_cell.angle_beta   90.00
_cell.angle_gamma   90.00
#
_symmetry.space_group_name_H-M   'P 1'
#
loop_
_entity.id
_entity.type
_entity.pdbx_description
1 polymer ?
#
loop_
_entity_poly.entity_id
_entity_poly.type
_entity_poly.pdbx_seq_one_letter_code
_entity_poly.pdbx_strand_id
1 'polypeptide(L)'
;TLMLNDRIQNLNTLQHNLRKAEEYLMELKPETLYSEFEHKFQEVGLERGWGDTAERVLGMIRLLLDLLEAPDPCTLENFLGRIPMVFNVVILSPHGYFAQDNVLGYPDTGGQV
;
A
#
# COMPACT_ATOMS: atom_id res chain seq x y z
N THR A 1 -7.06 7.04 8.82
CA THR A 1 -6.73 5.60 8.93
C THR A 1 -6.31 5.09 7.57
N LEU A 2 -5.56 3.98 7.48
CA LEU A 2 -5.14 3.37 6.21
C LEU A 2 -5.71 1.95 6.09
N MET A 3 -5.97 1.52 4.86
CA MET A 3 -6.45 0.19 4.47
C MET A 3 -7.85 -0.14 4.98
N LEU A 4 -8.01 -0.43 6.27
CA LEU A 4 -9.25 -0.89 6.90
C LEU A 4 -9.58 0.00 8.10
N ASN A 5 -10.86 0.25 8.36
CA ASN A 5 -11.32 0.90 9.58
C ASN A 5 -12.06 -0.06 10.52
N ASP A 6 -12.49 0.48 11.66
CA ASP A 6 -13.11 -0.26 12.76
C ASP A 6 -14.48 -0.87 12.41
N ARG A 7 -15.02 -0.67 11.20
CA ARG A 7 -16.24 -1.37 10.74
C ARG A 7 -15.98 -2.84 10.41
N ILE A 8 -14.73 -3.20 10.10
CA ILE A 8 -14.34 -4.56 9.75
C ILE A 8 -13.75 -5.24 11.00
N GLN A 9 -14.54 -6.10 11.63
CA GLN A 9 -14.20 -6.74 12.91
C GLN A 9 -13.80 -8.23 12.77
N ASN A 10 -14.02 -8.83 11.59
CA ASN A 10 -13.72 -10.24 11.36
C ASN A 10 -13.49 -10.52 9.86
N LEU A 11 -12.89 -11.68 9.58
CA LEU A 11 -12.55 -12.10 8.21
C LEU A 11 -13.75 -12.27 7.30
N ASN A 12 -14.91 -12.72 7.82
CA ASN A 12 -16.11 -12.89 7.00
C ASN A 12 -16.63 -11.53 6.50
N THR A 13 -16.67 -10.53 7.38
CA THR A 13 -17.03 -9.15 7.01
C THR A 13 -16.02 -8.55 6.03
N LEU A 14 -14.72 -8.80 6.24
CA LEU A 14 -13.67 -8.37 5.32
C LEU A 14 -13.89 -8.94 3.92
N GLN A 15 -14.01 -10.27 3.80
CA GLN A 15 -14.17 -10.94 2.51
C GLN A 15 -15.45 -10.48 1.78
N HIS A 16 -16.55 -10.32 2.52
CA HIS A 16 -17.81 -9.80 1.97
C HIS A 16 -17.65 -8.38 1.42
N ASN A 17 -17.03 -7.49 2.19
CA ASN A 17 -16.86 -6.09 1.80
C ASN A 17 -15.87 -5.93 0.65
N LEU A 18 -14.80 -6.74 0.60
CA LEU A 18 -13.86 -6.78 -0.52
C LEU A 18 -14.54 -7.22 -1.83
N ARG A 19 -15.37 -8.27 -1.78
CA ARG A 19 -16.10 -8.74 -2.97
C ARG A 19 -17.10 -7.69 -3.47
N LYS A 20 -17.83 -7.03 -2.57
CA LYS A 20 -18.72 -5.91 -2.91
C LYS A 20 -17.97 -4.72 -3.50
N ALA A 21 -16.78 -4.42 -2.99
CA ALA A 21 -15.92 -3.36 -3.53
C ALA A 21 -15.38 -3.72 -4.92
N GLU A 22 -14.97 -4.98 -5.14
CA GLU A 22 -14.57 -5.49 -6.45
C GLU A 22 -15.69 -5.31 -7.49
N GLU A 23 -16.90 -5.79 -7.19
CA GLU A 23 -18.05 -5.68 -8.10
C GLU A 23 -18.33 -4.22 -8.48
N TYR A 24 -18.28 -3.32 -7.51
CA TYR A 24 -18.50 -1.89 -7.75
C TYR A 24 -17.39 -1.24 -8.59
N LEU A 25 -16.12 -1.58 -8.36
CA LEU A 25 -15.01 -1.02 -9.13
C LEU A 25 -15.01 -1.50 -10.59
N MET A 26 -15.53 -2.70 -10.87
CA MET A 26 -15.64 -3.23 -12.23
C MET A 26 -16.63 -2.44 -13.11
N GLU A 27 -17.55 -1.68 -12.50
CA GLU A 27 -18.49 -0.81 -13.22
C GLU A 27 -17.88 0.58 -13.54
N LEU A 28 -16.80 0.96 -12.86
CA LEU A 28 -16.16 2.26 -13.05
C LEU A 28 -15.15 2.23 -14.19
N LYS A 29 -14.80 3.43 -14.69
CA LYS A 29 -13.69 3.56 -15.64
C LYS A 29 -12.36 3.29 -14.92
N PRO A 30 -11.38 2.63 -15.54
CA PRO A 30 -10.09 2.32 -14.93
C PRO A 30 -9.37 3.56 -14.34
N GLU A 31 -9.51 4.71 -14.99
CA GLU A 31 -8.86 5.98 -14.63
C GLU A 31 -9.61 6.79 -13.56
N THR A 32 -10.77 6.30 -13.09
CA THR A 32 -11.57 6.97 -12.07
C THR A 32 -10.73 7.16 -10.80
N LEU A 33 -10.65 8.39 -10.31
CA LEU A 33 -9.82 8.71 -9.14
C LEU A 33 -10.44 8.20 -7.85
N TYR A 34 -9.59 7.80 -6.89
CA TYR A 34 -10.04 7.33 -5.57
C TYR A 34 -10.99 8.31 -4.86
N SER A 35 -10.77 9.61 -5.01
CA SER A 35 -11.61 10.66 -4.40
C SER A 35 -13.08 10.60 -4.84
N GLU A 36 -13.38 10.02 -6.00
CA GLU A 36 -14.76 9.95 -6.51
C GLU A 36 -15.58 8.86 -5.80
N PHE A 37 -14.94 7.81 -5.30
CA PHE A 37 -15.61 6.68 -4.63
C PHE A 37 -15.19 6.48 -3.17
N GLU A 38 -14.33 7.35 -2.64
CA GLU A 38 -13.82 7.30 -1.26
C GLU A 38 -14.92 7.16 -0.22
N HIS A 39 -16.00 7.97 -0.31
CA HIS A 39 -17.08 7.94 0.68
C HIS A 39 -17.76 6.58 0.75
N LYS A 40 -18.02 5.97 -0.42
CA LYS A 40 -18.63 4.65 -0.52
C LYS A 40 -17.71 3.55 0.03
N PHE A 41 -16.40 3.72 -0.11
CA PHE A 41 -15.39 2.81 0.44
C PHE A 41 -15.34 2.89 1.97
N GLN A 42 -15.36 4.10 2.53
CA GLN A 42 -15.37 4.30 3.99
C GLN A 42 -16.61 3.69 4.65
N GLU A 43 -17.77 3.77 4.00
CA GLU A 43 -19.01 3.13 4.47
C GLU A 43 -18.90 1.62 4.62
N VAL A 44 -18.18 0.95 3.70
CA VAL A 44 -17.91 -0.50 3.76
C VAL A 44 -16.63 -0.84 4.53
N GLY A 45 -15.99 0.14 5.15
CA GLY A 45 -14.84 -0.05 6.01
C GLY A 45 -13.48 -0.06 5.33
N LEU A 46 -13.41 0.36 4.06
CA LEU A 46 -12.17 0.50 3.30
C LEU A 46 -11.69 1.96 3.34
N GLU A 47 -10.47 2.16 3.80
CA GLU A 47 -9.82 3.47 3.91
C GLU A 47 -8.87 3.72 2.74
N ARG A 48 -8.20 4.88 2.71
CA ARG A 48 -7.15 5.18 1.72
C ARG A 48 -5.98 4.19 1.82
N GLY A 49 -5.24 4.04 0.72
CA GLY A 49 -4.01 3.21 0.67
C GLY A 49 -4.05 2.07 -0.35
N TRP A 50 -5.21 1.83 -0.99
CA TRP A 50 -5.36 0.76 -1.99
C TRP A 50 -4.87 1.12 -3.40
N GLY A 51 -4.81 2.41 -3.71
CA GLY A 51 -4.48 2.92 -5.05
C GLY A 51 -5.03 4.33 -5.25
N ASP A 52 -4.52 5.02 -6.27
CA ASP A 52 -4.95 6.34 -6.73
C ASP A 52 -6.07 6.28 -7.76
N THR A 53 -6.14 5.21 -8.56
CA THR A 53 -7.19 4.95 -9.56
C THR A 53 -8.00 3.69 -9.27
N ALA A 54 -9.21 3.60 -9.83
CA ALA A 54 -10.07 2.42 -9.71
C ALA A 54 -9.37 1.13 -10.17
N GLU A 55 -8.57 1.18 -11.25
CA GLU A 55 -7.79 0.04 -11.72
C GLU A 55 -6.79 -0.47 -10.66
N ARG A 56 -6.02 0.43 -10.06
CA ARG A 56 -5.02 0.05 -9.05
C ARG A 56 -5.66 -0.47 -7.78
N VAL A 57 -6.73 0.17 -7.33
CA VAL A 57 -7.51 -0.27 -6.16
C VAL A 57 -8.09 -1.66 -6.42
N LEU A 58 -8.68 -1.89 -7.59
CA LEU A 58 -9.21 -3.20 -7.99
C LEU A 58 -8.13 -4.27 -7.98
N GLY A 59 -6.96 -3.96 -8.55
CA GLY A 59 -5.81 -4.87 -8.54
C GLY A 59 -5.36 -5.23 -7.12
N MET A 60 -5.33 -4.26 -6.19
CA MET A 60 -4.94 -4.54 -4.81
C MET A 60 -6.01 -5.33 -4.04
N ILE A 61 -7.30 -5.06 -4.28
CA ILE A 61 -8.41 -5.83 -3.67
C ILE A 61 -8.36 -7.29 -4.12
N ARG A 62 -8.14 -7.55 -5.42
CA ARG A 62 -8.02 -8.91 -5.95
C ARG A 62 -6.87 -9.69 -5.32
N LEU A 63 -5.69 -9.07 -5.20
CA LEU A 63 -4.56 -9.69 -4.51
C LEU A 63 -4.92 -10.11 -3.07
N LEU A 64 -5.64 -9.26 -2.33
CA LEU A 64 -6.06 -9.61 -0.98
C LEU A 64 -7.12 -10.71 -0.96
N LEU A 65 -8.08 -10.71 -1.89
CA LEU A 65 -9.06 -11.78 -2.03
C LEU A 65 -8.38 -13.11 -2.36
N ASP A 66 -7.44 -13.12 -3.31
CA ASP A 66 -6.65 -14.29 -3.69
C ASP A 66 -5.89 -14.85 -2.47
N LEU A 67 -5.28 -13.98 -1.64
CA LEU A 67 -4.61 -14.40 -0.40
C LEU A 67 -5.55 -15.00 0.64
N LEU A 68 -6.78 -14.52 0.73
CA LEU A 68 -7.80 -15.05 1.64
C LEU A 68 -8.36 -16.40 1.17
N GLU A 69 -8.40 -16.63 -0.15
CA GLU A 69 -8.91 -17.87 -0.74
C GLU A 69 -7.82 -18.96 -0.86
N ALA A 70 -6.66 -18.62 -1.41
CA ALA A 70 -5.54 -19.52 -1.62
C ALA A 70 -4.20 -18.75 -1.53
N PRO A 71 -3.55 -18.72 -0.35
CA PRO A 71 -2.31 -17.97 -0.18
C PRO A 71 -1.15 -18.59 -0.95
N ASP A 72 -0.49 -17.79 -1.79
CA ASP A 72 0.77 -18.14 -2.43
C ASP A 72 1.89 -17.13 -2.11
N PRO A 73 3.16 -17.56 -2.09
CA PRO A 73 4.28 -16.69 -1.70
C PRO A 73 4.45 -15.45 -2.58
N CYS A 74 4.21 -15.58 -3.89
CA CYS A 74 4.39 -14.49 -4.85
C CYS A 74 3.33 -13.41 -4.65
N THR A 75 2.07 -13.79 -4.48
CA THR A 75 0.96 -12.85 -4.20
C THR A 75 1.14 -12.19 -2.84
N LEU A 76 1.65 -12.91 -1.83
CA LEU A 76 1.91 -12.34 -0.51
C LEU A 76 3.01 -11.28 -0.57
N GLU A 77 4.12 -11.57 -1.24
CA GLU A 77 5.21 -10.61 -1.45
C GLU A 77 4.72 -9.37 -2.23
N ASN A 78 3.96 -9.60 -3.31
CA ASN A 78 3.41 -8.52 -4.13
C ASN A 78 2.42 -7.64 -3.33
N PHE A 79 1.57 -8.25 -2.51
CA PHE A 79 0.62 -7.51 -1.68
C PHE A 79 1.37 -6.70 -0.63
N LEU A 80 2.24 -7.33 0.17
CA LEU A 80 3.01 -6.66 1.22
C LEU A 80 3.89 -5.54 0.65
N GLY A 81 4.53 -5.75 -0.50
CA GLY A 81 5.34 -4.73 -1.17
C GLY A 81 4.55 -3.53 -1.69
N ARG A 82 3.23 -3.66 -1.89
CA ARG A 82 2.34 -2.57 -2.33
C ARG A 82 1.65 -1.84 -1.19
N ILE A 83 1.60 -2.40 0.02
CA ILE A 83 1.04 -1.70 1.19
C ILE A 83 1.91 -0.48 1.48
N PRO A 84 1.32 0.72 1.64
CA PRO A 84 2.08 1.90 2.00
C PRO A 84 2.52 1.80 3.48
N MET A 85 3.68 1.19 3.72
CA MET A 85 4.24 0.97 5.06
C MET A 85 5.38 1.93 5.41
N VAL A 86 6.24 2.25 4.43
CA VAL A 86 7.46 3.04 4.68
C VAL A 86 7.20 4.50 4.36
N PHE A 87 7.01 5.31 5.39
CA PHE A 87 6.83 6.76 5.27
C PHE A 87 8.03 7.57 5.77
N ASN A 88 8.60 7.14 6.90
CA ASN A 88 9.73 7.80 7.54
C ASN A 88 10.91 6.84 7.52
N VAL A 89 12.02 7.27 6.92
CA VAL A 89 13.25 6.48 6.82
C VAL A 89 14.33 7.20 7.62
N VAL A 90 14.91 6.50 8.59
CA VAL A 90 16.04 6.99 9.37
C VAL A 90 17.26 6.17 8.99
N ILE A 91 18.27 6.84 8.45
CA ILE A 91 19.57 6.25 8.12
C ILE A 91 20.59 6.85 9.09
N LEU A 92 21.28 6.01 9.85
CA LEU A 92 22.34 6.41 10.77
C LEU A 92 23.70 6.06 10.16
N SER A 93 24.51 7.08 9.92
CA SER A 93 25.93 6.93 9.56
C SER A 93 26.78 7.77 10.52
N PRO A 94 27.13 7.24 11.71
CA PRO A 94 27.80 8.02 12.76
C PRO A 94 29.26 8.38 12.45
N HIS A 95 29.90 7.65 11.53
CA HIS A 95 31.32 7.81 11.19
C HIS A 95 31.49 8.48 9.82
N GLY A 96 32.64 9.13 9.62
CA GLY A 96 33.00 9.83 8.38
C GLY A 96 32.47 11.28 8.29
N TYR A 97 32.88 11.98 7.24
CA TYR A 97 32.36 13.30 6.88
C TYR A 97 31.20 13.13 5.90
N PHE A 98 29.97 13.15 6.41
CA PHE A 98 28.77 12.98 5.58
C PHE A 98 28.31 14.33 5.02
N ALA A 99 28.65 14.63 3.76
CA ALA A 99 28.21 15.82 3.04
C ALA A 99 28.11 15.57 1.53
N GLN A 100 27.36 16.41 0.81
CA GLN A 100 27.13 16.26 -0.63
C GLN A 100 28.32 16.72 -1.50
N ASP A 101 29.18 17.60 -0.98
CA ASP A 101 30.34 18.16 -1.69
C ASP A 101 31.58 18.21 -0.80
N ASN A 102 32.77 18.14 -1.42
CA ASN A 102 34.10 18.36 -0.80
C ASN A 102 34.51 17.41 0.35
N VAL A 103 33.87 16.25 0.50
CA VAL A 103 34.21 15.26 1.55
C VAL A 103 34.79 13.95 1.02
N LEU A 104 34.76 13.75 -0.30
CA LEU A 104 35.23 12.54 -0.97
C LEU A 104 36.76 12.44 -0.87
N GLY A 105 37.27 11.42 -0.19
CA GLY A 105 38.70 11.18 0.02
C GLY A 105 39.24 11.58 1.41
N TYR A 106 38.39 12.04 2.32
CA TYR A 106 38.77 12.28 3.72
C TYR A 106 38.82 10.95 4.50
N PRO A 107 39.56 10.87 5.63
CA PRO A 107 39.59 9.67 6.47
C PRO A 107 38.18 9.21 6.81
N ASP A 108 37.91 7.92 6.67
CA ASP A 108 36.60 7.29 6.87
C ASP A 108 35.46 7.82 5.96
N THR A 109 35.78 8.46 4.82
CA THR A 109 34.79 9.01 3.86
C THR A 109 35.03 8.49 2.44
N GLY A 110 34.26 7.47 2.06
CA GLY A 110 34.34 6.77 0.76
C GLY A 110 32.94 6.50 0.17
N GLY A 111 32.74 5.37 -0.51
CA GLY A 111 31.47 5.02 -1.18
C GLY A 111 30.24 4.76 -0.28
N GLN A 112 30.35 5.10 1.00
CA GLN A 112 29.27 5.09 1.99
C GLN A 112 28.50 6.43 2.01
N VAL A 113 29.09 7.49 1.44
CA VAL A 113 28.48 8.84 1.26
C VAL A 113 27.87 8.95 -0.13
#